data_AF-A0A3D5UN93-F1
#
_entry.id   AF-A0A3D5UN93-F1
#
_cell.length_a   1.000
_cell.length_b   1.000
_cell.length_c   1.000
_cell.angle_alpha   90.00
_cell.angle_beta   90.00
_cell.angle_gamma   90.00
#
_symmetry.space_group_name_H-M   'P 1'
#
loop_
_entity.id
_entity.type
_entity.pdbx_description
1 polymer ?
#
loop_
_entity_poly.entity_id
_entity_poly.type
_entity_poly.pdbx_seq_one_letter_code
_entity_poly.pdbx_strand_id
1 'polypeptide(L)'
;MNKSEILQLLRRNTKIPRVSLPRDIDLTIEEGVLKVYINKTTENMQTNSVAFESWIIMLKSWIGNEIKSVELDFAVPENLSGHYGTPENGHYNRFLYRLNHLKRMYPNWFHLKKEKSIIVSEFMNWLESNTVLLNHSLKERQSVIQTNNMERKIESWFVFEEGKKLICDMWGIDPNQLYNQLPIGVFYQEIAAKNAVFTRGQSAIDLWGIGKQGETLHMIELKCGDNKGMGVISETLFYAAILHDTCIRKDEVFQFGTYQDTPKTRDKIAIQNNGNKFGSLSVHILSEKYHPLFDDKVVSLIKEGLSNFYINFDRATYDYEGKTIYNETKNL
;
A
#
# COMPACT_ATOMS: atom_id res chain seq x y z
N MET A 1 16.20 22.37 12.00
CA MET A 1 16.28 22.39 10.53
C MET A 1 14.92 22.64 9.93
N ASN A 2 14.79 23.68 9.13
CA ASN A 2 13.61 23.94 8.31
C ASN A 2 13.63 23.05 7.04
N LYS A 3 12.52 23.06 6.28
CA LYS A 3 12.33 22.25 5.07
C LYS A 3 13.38 22.48 3.98
N SER A 4 13.92 23.69 3.84
CA SER A 4 14.98 24.00 2.87
C SER A 4 16.30 23.33 3.27
N GLU A 5 16.65 23.40 4.55
CA GLU A 5 17.85 22.74 5.09
C GLU A 5 17.75 21.22 4.97
N ILE A 6 16.57 20.64 5.25
CA ILE A 6 16.28 19.21 5.04
C ILE A 6 16.51 18.83 3.57
N LEU A 7 16.00 19.62 2.63
CA LEU A 7 16.17 19.37 1.20
C LEU A 7 17.64 19.44 0.75
N GLN A 8 18.40 20.42 1.25
CA GLN A 8 19.83 20.52 0.96
C GLN A 8 20.60 19.31 1.46
N LEU A 9 20.31 18.86 2.69
CA LEU A 9 20.90 17.66 3.27
C LEU A 9 20.53 16.41 2.47
N LEU A 10 19.26 16.27 2.09
CA LEU A 10 18.79 15.16 1.27
C LEU A 10 19.53 15.12 -0.08
N ARG A 11 19.67 16.27 -0.76
CA ARG A 11 20.42 16.37 -2.03
C ARG A 11 21.88 15.97 -1.86
N ARG A 12 22.52 16.40 -0.76
CA ARG A 12 23.90 16.05 -0.45
C ARG A 12 24.07 14.54 -0.25
N ASN A 13 23.19 13.92 0.53
CA ASN A 13 23.29 12.50 0.88
C ASN A 13 22.91 11.58 -0.29
N THR A 14 21.94 11.99 -1.11
CA THR A 14 21.45 11.21 -2.26
C THR A 14 22.29 11.42 -3.53
N LYS A 15 23.00 12.55 -3.62
CA LYS A 15 23.67 13.03 -4.85
C LYS A 15 22.70 13.25 -6.02
N ILE A 16 21.40 13.46 -5.73
CA ILE A 16 20.37 13.73 -6.73
C ILE A 16 20.02 15.23 -6.71
N PRO A 17 20.56 16.06 -7.62
CA PRO A 17 20.45 17.51 -7.52
C PRO A 17 19.02 18.03 -7.73
N ARG A 18 18.20 17.32 -8.51
CA ARG A 18 16.82 17.72 -8.87
C ARG A 18 15.76 17.13 -7.95
N VAL A 19 16.14 16.49 -6.84
CA VAL A 19 15.15 15.99 -5.89
C VAL A 19 14.36 17.16 -5.28
N SER A 20 13.10 16.91 -4.95
CA SER A 20 12.23 17.85 -4.25
C SER A 20 11.50 17.15 -3.09
N LEU A 21 11.16 17.92 -2.07
CA LEU A 21 10.27 17.50 -0.99
C LEU A 21 8.82 17.79 -1.38
N PRO A 22 7.84 17.07 -0.81
CA PRO A 22 6.42 17.31 -1.07
C PRO A 22 6.07 18.74 -0.69
N ARG A 23 5.37 19.46 -1.57
CA ARG A 23 4.97 20.85 -1.30
C ARG A 23 4.03 20.95 -0.11
N ASP A 24 3.04 20.07 -0.04
CA ASP A 24 1.88 20.18 0.84
C ASP A 24 2.01 19.42 2.18
N ILE A 25 3.21 18.89 2.49
CA ILE A 25 3.54 18.30 3.79
C ILE A 25 4.55 19.22 4.47
N ASP A 26 4.22 19.73 5.64
CA ASP A 26 5.16 20.55 6.41
C ASP A 26 6.13 19.65 7.16
N LEU A 27 7.41 20.00 7.07
CA LEU A 27 8.53 19.19 7.55
C LEU A 27 9.53 20.09 8.26
N THR A 28 9.78 19.83 9.53
CA THR A 28 10.90 20.42 10.29
C THR A 28 11.60 19.33 11.10
N ILE A 29 12.88 19.53 11.41
CA ILE A 29 13.61 18.68 12.36
C ILE A 29 14.06 19.54 13.52
N GLU A 30 13.62 19.20 14.73
CA GLU A 30 13.95 19.92 15.96
C GLU A 30 14.46 18.91 16.98
N GLU A 31 15.67 19.11 17.49
CA GLU A 31 16.29 18.24 18.52
C GLU A 31 16.34 16.74 18.14
N GLY A 32 16.39 16.45 16.83
CA GLY A 32 16.37 15.09 16.30
C GLY A 32 14.96 14.50 16.09
N VAL A 33 13.90 15.28 16.27
CA VAL A 33 12.52 14.89 15.97
C VAL A 33 12.10 15.46 14.63
N LEU A 34 11.78 14.61 13.65
CA LEU A 34 11.12 15.03 12.42
C LEU A 34 9.64 15.31 12.73
N LYS A 35 9.27 16.58 12.76
CA LYS A 35 7.89 17.03 12.87
C LYS A 35 7.25 17.05 11.49
N VAL A 36 6.13 16.36 11.36
CA VAL A 36 5.37 16.23 10.11
C VAL A 36 3.97 16.76 10.33
N TYR A 37 3.52 17.70 9.51
CA TYR A 37 2.13 18.14 9.52
C TYR A 37 1.45 17.91 8.16
N ILE A 38 0.30 17.24 8.19
CA ILE A 38 -0.51 16.92 7.01
C ILE A 38 -1.82 17.71 7.07
N ASN A 39 -1.99 18.64 6.13
CA ASN A 39 -3.22 19.43 6.06
C ASN A 39 -4.32 18.78 5.20
N LYS A 40 -3.94 17.95 4.23
CA LYS A 40 -4.84 17.50 3.16
C LYS A 40 -5.38 16.09 3.36
N THR A 41 -5.80 15.75 4.57
CA THR A 41 -6.12 14.38 5.03
C THR A 41 -7.25 13.65 4.27
N THR A 42 -7.97 14.34 3.38
CA THR A 42 -9.04 13.82 2.54
C THR A 42 -8.64 13.61 1.07
N GLU A 43 -7.36 13.79 0.71
CA GLU A 43 -6.88 13.56 -0.66
C GLU A 43 -6.52 12.08 -0.92
N ASN A 44 -6.32 11.73 -2.19
CA ASN A 44 -5.92 10.40 -2.61
C ASN A 44 -4.49 10.08 -2.11
N MET A 45 -4.29 8.93 -1.45
CA MET A 45 -3.01 8.53 -0.87
C MET A 45 -1.82 8.52 -1.82
N GLN A 46 -2.07 8.38 -3.13
CA GLN A 46 -1.02 8.43 -4.13
C GLN A 46 -0.47 9.85 -4.37
N THR A 47 -1.18 10.91 -3.98
CA THR A 47 -0.71 12.28 -4.16
C THR A 47 0.37 12.62 -3.14
N ASN A 48 1.38 13.38 -3.57
CA ASN A 48 2.52 13.75 -2.72
C ASN A 48 2.12 14.50 -1.44
N SER A 49 0.95 15.12 -1.41
CA SER A 49 0.37 15.83 -0.27
C SER A 49 -0.02 14.92 0.90
N VAL A 50 -0.27 13.64 0.65
CA VAL A 50 -0.72 12.68 1.68
C VAL A 50 0.01 11.34 1.61
N ALA A 51 1.01 11.17 0.76
CA ALA A 51 1.91 10.01 0.73
C ALA A 51 2.93 10.03 1.88
N PHE A 52 2.46 10.23 3.12
CA PHE A 52 3.30 10.53 4.27
C PHE A 52 4.23 9.36 4.64
N GLU A 53 3.79 8.10 4.52
CA GLU A 53 4.61 6.92 4.76
C GLU A 53 5.83 6.94 3.83
N SER A 54 5.58 7.18 2.54
CA SER A 54 6.64 7.23 1.53
C SER A 54 7.69 8.29 1.87
N TRP A 55 7.25 9.50 2.25
CA TRP A 55 8.16 10.59 2.56
C TRP A 55 8.88 10.42 3.89
N ILE A 56 8.20 9.94 4.93
CA ILE A 56 8.79 9.70 6.25
C ILE A 56 9.84 8.61 6.17
N ILE A 57 9.50 7.46 5.57
CA ILE A 57 10.43 6.33 5.41
C ILE A 57 11.64 6.78 4.58
N MET A 58 11.41 7.48 3.46
CA MET A 58 12.50 7.99 2.64
C MET A 58 13.44 8.92 3.42
N LEU A 59 12.90 9.91 4.15
CA LEU A 59 13.72 10.83 4.94
C LEU A 59 14.49 10.08 6.02
N LYS A 60 13.83 9.16 6.73
CA LYS A 60 14.45 8.33 7.75
C LYS A 60 15.58 7.45 7.17
N SER A 61 15.44 6.93 5.94
CA SER A 61 16.48 6.16 5.26
C SER A 61 17.68 7.01 4.82
N TRP A 62 17.45 8.21 4.30
CA TRP A 62 18.52 9.01 3.67
C TRP A 62 19.22 9.98 4.61
N ILE A 63 18.51 10.48 5.62
CA ILE A 63 19.01 11.47 6.58
C ILE A 63 18.75 11.03 8.03
N GLY A 64 18.61 9.72 8.27
CA GLY A 64 18.27 9.13 9.56
C GLY A 64 19.21 9.49 10.72
N ASN A 65 20.46 9.86 10.44
CA ASN A 65 21.39 10.35 11.47
C ASN A 65 20.89 11.63 12.16
N GLU A 66 20.08 12.43 11.47
CA GLU A 66 19.47 13.65 11.99
C GLU A 66 18.07 13.41 12.58
N ILE A 67 17.50 12.22 12.37
CA ILE A 67 16.13 11.89 12.74
C ILE A 67 16.18 10.73 13.73
N LYS A 68 16.10 11.03 15.03
CA LYS A 68 15.95 10.03 16.09
C LYS A 68 14.53 9.47 16.10
N SER A 69 13.53 10.35 16.08
CA SER A 69 12.11 10.00 16.05
C SER A 69 11.32 10.89 15.08
N VAL A 70 10.07 10.53 14.85
CA VAL A 70 9.11 11.22 14.00
C VAL A 70 7.85 11.48 14.84
N GLU A 71 7.38 12.71 14.83
CA GLU A 71 6.09 13.09 15.41
C GLU A 71 5.20 13.64 14.30
N LEU A 72 4.05 13.00 14.07
CA LEU A 72 3.09 13.40 13.05
C LEU A 72 1.86 14.06 13.70
N ASP A 73 1.51 15.23 13.20
CA ASP A 73 0.29 15.97 13.45
C ASP A 73 -0.51 16.13 12.13
N PHE A 74 -1.81 16.39 12.22
CA PHE A 74 -2.67 16.54 11.04
C PHE A 74 -3.95 17.35 11.28
N ALA A 75 -4.44 17.94 10.20
CA ALA A 75 -5.73 18.62 10.17
C ALA A 75 -6.89 17.62 10.28
N VAL A 76 -7.80 17.88 11.21
CA VAL A 76 -9.03 17.11 11.37
C VAL A 76 -10.14 17.84 10.61
N PRO A 77 -10.75 17.22 9.59
CA PRO A 77 -11.84 17.84 8.85
C PRO A 77 -13.11 17.95 9.73
N GLU A 78 -13.63 19.18 9.88
CA GLU A 78 -14.71 19.52 10.83
C GLU A 78 -15.98 18.66 10.67
N ASN A 79 -16.35 18.31 9.43
CA ASN A 79 -17.60 17.60 9.13
C ASN A 79 -17.48 16.06 9.09
N LEU A 80 -16.28 15.51 9.30
CA LEU A 80 -16.02 14.07 9.10
C LEU A 80 -15.61 13.33 10.37
N SER A 81 -15.29 14.05 11.44
CA SER A 81 -14.88 13.45 12.71
C SER A 81 -16.01 12.64 13.35
N GLY A 82 -15.74 11.41 13.77
CA GLY A 82 -16.69 10.52 14.44
C GLY A 82 -17.76 9.89 13.54
N HIS A 83 -17.82 10.22 12.25
CA HIS A 83 -18.81 9.68 11.30
C HIS A 83 -18.21 8.56 10.43
N TYR A 84 -17.86 7.42 11.02
CA TYR A 84 -17.28 6.32 10.26
C TYR A 84 -18.35 5.50 9.51
N GLY A 85 -17.99 4.94 8.34
CA GLY A 85 -18.93 4.14 7.53
C GLY A 85 -19.73 4.90 6.46
N THR A 86 -19.35 6.13 6.16
CA THR A 86 -19.95 6.94 5.10
C THR A 86 -18.96 7.20 3.94
N PRO A 87 -19.42 7.22 2.67
CA PRO A 87 -18.52 7.32 1.52
C PRO A 87 -17.75 8.64 1.45
N GLU A 88 -18.32 9.71 1.99
CA GLU A 88 -17.71 11.05 2.06
C GLU A 88 -16.40 11.02 2.86
N ASN A 89 -16.27 10.05 3.78
CA ASN A 89 -15.11 9.90 4.65
C ASN A 89 -14.07 8.93 4.11
N GLY A 90 -14.25 8.40 2.90
CA GLY A 90 -13.43 7.31 2.37
C GLY A 90 -11.93 7.58 2.37
N HIS A 91 -11.49 8.78 1.97
CA HIS A 91 -10.07 9.15 1.99
C HIS A 91 -9.54 9.40 3.40
N TYR A 92 -10.33 10.06 4.26
CA TYR A 92 -9.94 10.34 5.64
C TYR A 92 -9.83 9.06 6.47
N ASN A 93 -10.76 8.13 6.32
CA ASN A 93 -10.73 6.82 6.98
C ASN A 93 -9.50 6.02 6.54
N ARG A 94 -9.13 6.06 5.25
CA ARG A 94 -7.86 5.50 4.77
C ARG A 94 -6.66 6.15 5.43
N PHE A 95 -6.65 7.48 5.54
CA PHE A 95 -5.59 8.22 6.21
C PHE A 95 -5.42 7.78 7.67
N LEU A 96 -6.51 7.69 8.45
CA LEU A 96 -6.46 7.20 9.83
C LEU A 96 -5.97 5.75 9.94
N TYR A 97 -6.48 4.86 9.08
CA TYR A 97 -6.05 3.46 9.02
C TYR A 97 -4.54 3.33 8.75
N ARG A 98 -4.05 4.10 7.78
CA ARG A 98 -2.64 4.16 7.38
C ARG A 98 -1.74 4.65 8.51
N LEU A 99 -2.16 5.67 9.27
CA LEU A 99 -1.43 6.15 10.44
C LEU A 99 -1.30 5.07 11.52
N ASN A 100 -2.39 4.33 11.79
CA ASN A 100 -2.34 3.22 12.72
C ASN A 100 -1.34 2.14 12.27
N HIS A 101 -1.35 1.79 10.98
CA HIS A 101 -0.42 0.79 10.49
C HIS A 101 1.05 1.25 10.55
N LEU A 102 1.35 2.49 10.14
CA LEU A 102 2.71 3.02 10.24
C LEU A 102 3.21 3.04 11.70
N LYS A 103 2.33 3.37 12.66
CA LYS A 103 2.62 3.27 14.09
C LYS A 103 2.92 1.84 14.55
N ARG A 104 2.20 0.84 14.03
CA ARG A 104 2.46 -0.59 14.30
C ARG A 104 3.80 -1.03 13.68
N MET A 105 4.15 -0.54 12.49
CA MET A 105 5.41 -0.87 11.82
C MET A 105 6.62 -0.33 12.58
N TYR A 106 6.52 0.89 13.12
CA TYR A 106 7.66 1.60 13.71
C TYR A 106 7.37 2.14 15.12
N PRO A 107 7.02 1.28 16.10
CA PRO A 107 6.55 1.71 17.42
C PRO A 107 7.62 2.47 18.23
N ASN A 108 8.90 2.25 17.92
CA ASN A 108 10.02 2.82 18.66
C ASN A 108 10.37 4.25 18.24
N TRP A 109 9.96 4.69 17.06
CA TRP A 109 10.39 5.98 16.54
C TRP A 109 9.33 6.76 15.78
N PHE A 110 8.18 6.16 15.43
CA PHE A 110 7.06 6.89 14.85
C PHE A 110 5.96 7.09 15.90
N HIS A 111 5.61 8.36 16.12
CA HIS A 111 4.59 8.74 17.08
C HIS A 111 3.60 9.72 16.44
N LEU A 112 2.36 9.64 16.90
CA LEU A 112 1.37 10.67 16.64
C LEU A 112 1.40 11.67 17.79
N LYS A 113 1.15 12.94 17.48
CA LYS A 113 0.88 13.93 18.51
C LYS A 113 -0.25 13.44 19.42
N LYS A 114 -0.15 13.68 20.73
CA LYS A 114 -0.96 13.02 21.77
C LYS A 114 -2.48 13.07 21.48
N GLU A 115 -3.01 14.24 21.18
CA GLU A 115 -4.42 14.45 20.85
C GLU A 115 -4.86 13.71 19.57
N LYS A 116 -3.95 13.53 18.61
CA LYS A 116 -4.23 12.83 17.35
C LYS A 116 -4.21 11.32 17.51
N SER A 117 -3.43 10.79 18.46
CA SER A 117 -3.45 9.36 18.76
C SER A 117 -4.83 8.90 19.24
N ILE A 118 -5.59 9.76 19.95
CA ILE A 118 -6.94 9.43 20.41
C ILE A 118 -7.87 9.20 19.22
N ILE A 119 -7.87 10.12 18.25
CA ILE A 119 -8.71 10.06 17.04
C ILE A 119 -8.44 8.77 16.24
N VAL A 120 -7.16 8.42 16.07
CA VAL A 120 -6.78 7.19 15.36
C VAL A 120 -7.24 5.96 16.15
N SER A 121 -7.05 5.95 17.47
CA SER A 121 -7.52 4.83 18.32
C SER A 121 -9.04 4.67 18.31
N GLU A 122 -9.81 5.75 18.36
CA GLU A 122 -11.28 5.72 18.26
C GLU A 122 -11.74 5.10 16.94
N PHE A 123 -11.12 5.50 15.82
CA PHE A 123 -11.42 4.92 14.51
C PHE A 123 -11.08 3.43 14.44
N MET A 124 -9.91 3.01 14.96
CA MET A 124 -9.53 1.60 14.97
C MET A 124 -10.45 0.76 15.86
N ASN A 125 -10.83 1.27 17.04
CA ASN A 125 -11.80 0.62 17.91
C ASN A 125 -13.16 0.47 17.20
N TRP A 126 -13.59 1.48 16.45
CA TRP A 126 -14.80 1.39 15.65
C TRP A 126 -14.67 0.30 14.57
N LEU A 127 -13.55 0.21 13.84
CA LEU A 127 -13.33 -0.85 12.85
C LEU A 127 -13.40 -2.24 13.49
N GLU A 128 -12.69 -2.46 14.59
CA GLU A 128 -12.59 -3.77 15.26
C GLU A 128 -13.88 -4.18 15.98
N SER A 129 -14.74 -3.22 16.34
CA SER A 129 -16.02 -3.48 17.03
C SER A 129 -17.21 -3.67 16.08
N ASN A 130 -16.99 -3.58 14.76
CA ASN A 130 -18.05 -3.60 13.76
C ASN A 130 -17.80 -4.65 12.68
N THR A 131 -18.86 -5.10 12.03
CA THR A 131 -18.74 -5.93 10.83
C THR A 131 -18.35 -5.07 9.64
N VAL A 132 -17.11 -5.24 9.19
CA VAL A 132 -16.55 -4.51 8.05
C VAL A 132 -16.15 -5.51 6.96
N LEU A 133 -16.70 -5.30 5.77
CA LEU A 133 -16.63 -6.26 4.66
C LEU A 133 -15.73 -5.77 3.54
N LEU A 134 -14.87 -6.66 3.04
CA LEU A 134 -14.22 -6.51 1.74
C LEU A 134 -15.17 -6.93 0.62
N ASN A 135 -15.15 -6.19 -0.49
CA ASN A 135 -15.75 -6.67 -1.71
C ASN A 135 -14.89 -7.72 -2.43
N HIS A 136 -15.43 -8.27 -3.51
CA HIS A 136 -14.76 -9.25 -4.34
C HIS A 136 -15.15 -9.08 -5.80
N SER A 137 -14.45 -9.76 -6.70
CA SER A 137 -14.78 -9.76 -8.13
C SER A 137 -16.18 -10.29 -8.38
N LEU A 138 -16.91 -9.61 -9.27
CA LEU A 138 -18.27 -9.98 -9.67
C LEU A 138 -18.32 -10.90 -10.90
N LYS A 139 -17.19 -11.01 -11.62
CA LYS A 139 -17.04 -11.80 -12.84
C LYS A 139 -15.60 -12.21 -13.03
N GLU A 140 -15.40 -13.34 -13.73
CA GLU A 140 -14.07 -13.77 -14.17
C GLU A 140 -13.42 -12.68 -15.02
N ARG A 141 -12.13 -12.46 -14.77
CA ARG A 141 -11.31 -11.57 -15.59
C ARG A 141 -10.95 -12.26 -16.91
N GLN A 142 -10.85 -11.45 -17.96
CA GLN A 142 -10.48 -11.88 -19.30
C GLN A 142 -9.28 -11.06 -19.77
N SER A 143 -8.50 -11.63 -20.70
CA SER A 143 -7.42 -10.90 -21.35
C SER A 143 -7.98 -9.65 -22.03
N VAL A 144 -7.34 -8.52 -21.76
CA VAL A 144 -7.61 -7.24 -22.40
C VAL A 144 -6.36 -6.73 -23.11
N ILE A 145 -5.48 -7.63 -23.55
CA ILE A 145 -4.19 -7.31 -24.18
C ILE A 145 -4.32 -6.35 -25.37
N GLN A 146 -5.49 -6.28 -26.01
CA GLN A 146 -5.77 -5.38 -27.14
C GLN A 146 -6.17 -3.94 -26.74
N THR A 147 -6.22 -3.64 -25.44
CA THR A 147 -6.55 -2.30 -24.96
C THR A 147 -5.50 -1.26 -25.34
N ASN A 148 -5.93 -0.01 -25.48
CA ASN A 148 -5.04 1.15 -25.68
C ASN A 148 -4.48 1.70 -24.36
N ASN A 149 -5.06 1.30 -23.21
CA ASN A 149 -4.52 1.68 -21.90
C ASN A 149 -3.32 0.79 -21.56
N MET A 150 -2.12 1.38 -21.51
CA MET A 150 -0.87 0.62 -21.35
C MET A 150 -0.81 -0.17 -20.04
N GLU A 151 -1.26 0.43 -18.94
CA GLU A 151 -1.28 -0.22 -17.62
C GLU A 151 -2.14 -1.50 -17.63
N ARG A 152 -3.37 -1.39 -18.14
CA ARG A 152 -4.26 -2.54 -18.30
C ARG A 152 -3.74 -3.58 -19.29
N LYS A 153 -3.01 -3.15 -20.32
CA LYS A 153 -2.36 -4.04 -21.29
C LYS A 153 -1.25 -4.85 -20.61
N ILE A 154 -0.40 -4.20 -19.80
CA ILE A 154 0.70 -4.84 -19.08
C ILE A 154 0.18 -5.77 -17.97
N GLU A 155 -0.82 -5.35 -17.19
CA GLU A 155 -1.51 -6.25 -16.26
C GLU A 155 -2.03 -7.50 -16.96
N SER A 156 -2.68 -7.32 -18.11
CA SER A 156 -3.20 -8.43 -18.90
C SER A 156 -2.09 -9.35 -19.40
N TRP A 157 -0.97 -8.78 -19.85
CA TRP A 157 0.19 -9.54 -20.29
C TRP A 157 0.76 -10.42 -19.18
N PHE A 158 0.85 -9.89 -17.96
CA PHE A 158 1.33 -10.62 -16.80
C PHE A 158 0.39 -11.73 -16.31
N VAL A 159 -0.90 -11.72 -16.66
CA VAL A 159 -1.86 -12.73 -16.18
C VAL A 159 -2.37 -13.68 -17.25
N PHE A 160 -2.32 -13.30 -18.53
CA PHE A 160 -2.93 -14.11 -19.59
C PHE A 160 -1.94 -14.53 -20.68
N GLU A 161 -0.78 -13.87 -20.77
CA GLU A 161 0.17 -14.06 -21.85
C GLU A 161 1.53 -14.55 -21.31
N GLU A 162 2.59 -14.44 -22.12
CA GLU A 162 3.92 -14.94 -21.76
C GLU A 162 4.54 -14.28 -20.52
N GLY A 163 4.11 -13.05 -20.17
CA GLY A 163 4.53 -12.35 -18.96
C GLY A 163 4.20 -13.11 -17.67
N LYS A 164 3.16 -13.94 -17.68
CA LYS A 164 2.81 -14.83 -16.55
C LYS A 164 3.97 -15.67 -16.10
N LYS A 165 4.67 -16.31 -17.04
CA LYS A 165 5.77 -17.21 -16.73
C LYS A 165 6.89 -16.45 -16.01
N LEU A 166 7.17 -15.23 -16.43
CA LEU A 166 8.22 -14.38 -15.86
C LEU A 166 7.95 -14.08 -14.38
N ILE A 167 6.74 -13.62 -14.04
CA ILE A 167 6.35 -13.31 -12.66
C ILE A 167 6.28 -14.57 -11.80
N CYS A 168 5.67 -15.64 -12.33
CA CYS A 168 5.54 -16.90 -11.59
C CYS A 168 6.89 -17.55 -11.28
N ASP A 169 7.84 -17.52 -12.22
CA ASP A 169 9.17 -18.05 -12.00
C ASP A 169 9.99 -17.19 -11.03
N MET A 170 9.88 -15.86 -11.13
CA MET A 170 10.60 -14.93 -10.26
C MET A 170 10.25 -15.13 -8.78
N TRP A 171 8.95 -15.19 -8.47
CA TRP A 171 8.47 -15.20 -7.08
C TRP A 171 7.91 -16.55 -6.62
N GLY A 172 7.95 -17.58 -7.47
CA GLY A 172 7.48 -18.91 -7.10
C GLY A 172 5.96 -19.01 -6.96
N ILE A 173 5.21 -18.18 -7.68
CA ILE A 173 3.74 -18.19 -7.72
C ILE A 173 3.26 -19.37 -8.58
N ASP A 174 2.17 -20.03 -8.17
CA ASP A 174 1.49 -21.03 -9.01
C ASP A 174 0.85 -20.33 -10.23
N PRO A 175 1.21 -20.69 -11.47
CA PRO A 175 0.63 -20.10 -12.69
C PRO A 175 -0.89 -20.21 -12.82
N ASN A 176 -1.52 -21.13 -12.10
CA ASN A 176 -2.98 -21.30 -12.05
C ASN A 176 -3.66 -20.44 -10.97
N GLN A 177 -2.87 -19.86 -10.07
CA GLN A 177 -3.30 -19.03 -8.95
C GLN A 177 -2.74 -17.60 -9.07
N LEU A 178 -2.52 -17.11 -10.30
CA LEU A 178 -2.16 -15.72 -10.57
C LEU A 178 -3.37 -14.99 -11.16
N TYR A 179 -3.70 -13.86 -10.58
CA TYR A 179 -4.89 -13.07 -10.87
C TYR A 179 -4.54 -11.58 -10.99
N ASN A 180 -5.38 -10.81 -11.68
CA ASN A 180 -5.32 -9.36 -11.71
C ASN A 180 -6.52 -8.71 -11.02
N GLN A 181 -6.32 -7.48 -10.54
CA GLN A 181 -7.35 -6.56 -10.08
C GLN A 181 -8.20 -7.13 -8.93
N LEU A 182 -7.57 -7.44 -7.79
CA LEU A 182 -8.25 -7.85 -6.55
C LEU A 182 -9.01 -6.67 -5.96
N PRO A 183 -10.35 -6.67 -5.93
CA PRO A 183 -11.09 -5.60 -5.29
C PRO A 183 -10.84 -5.57 -3.78
N ILE A 184 -10.63 -4.37 -3.25
CA ILE A 184 -10.31 -4.12 -1.83
C ILE A 184 -11.11 -2.92 -1.30
N GLY A 185 -12.31 -2.74 -1.83
CA GLY A 185 -13.27 -1.80 -1.27
C GLY A 185 -13.74 -2.31 0.09
N VAL A 186 -13.85 -1.41 1.06
CA VAL A 186 -14.20 -1.71 2.45
C VAL A 186 -15.55 -1.08 2.77
N PHE A 187 -16.47 -1.89 3.31
CA PHE A 187 -17.87 -1.53 3.48
C PHE A 187 -18.38 -1.89 4.89
N TYR A 188 -19.23 -1.03 5.45
CA TYR A 188 -19.85 -1.25 6.75
C TYR A 188 -21.11 -2.11 6.60
N GLN A 189 -21.18 -3.24 7.30
CA GLN A 189 -22.31 -4.21 7.35
C GLN A 189 -22.68 -4.89 6.03
N GLU A 190 -22.85 -4.14 4.95
CA GLU A 190 -23.31 -4.60 3.63
C GLU A 190 -22.49 -3.92 2.53
N ILE A 191 -22.16 -4.66 1.47
CA ILE A 191 -21.44 -4.14 0.30
C ILE A 191 -22.39 -3.27 -0.56
N ALA A 192 -22.58 -2.03 -0.13
CA ALA A 192 -23.37 -1.03 -0.83
C ALA A 192 -22.62 0.30 -0.91
N ALA A 193 -22.85 1.06 -2.00
CA ALA A 193 -22.14 2.32 -2.24
C ALA A 193 -22.26 3.33 -1.08
N LYS A 194 -23.42 3.37 -0.40
CA LYS A 194 -23.71 4.23 0.76
C LYS A 194 -23.00 3.80 2.06
N ASN A 195 -22.47 2.58 2.10
CA ASN A 195 -21.82 2.00 3.28
C ASN A 195 -20.29 1.96 3.14
N ALA A 196 -19.73 2.61 2.11
CA ALA A 196 -18.30 2.56 1.85
C ALA A 196 -17.53 3.23 3.00
N VAL A 197 -16.69 2.48 3.71
CA VAL A 197 -15.81 3.00 4.77
C VAL A 197 -14.59 3.64 4.15
N PHE A 198 -14.03 2.99 3.13
CA PHE A 198 -12.93 3.50 2.33
C PHE A 198 -13.44 3.90 0.94
N THR A 199 -12.62 4.57 0.14
CA THR A 199 -13.02 4.88 -1.24
C THR A 199 -13.27 3.60 -2.04
N ARG A 200 -14.14 3.72 -3.05
CA ARG A 200 -14.64 2.60 -3.88
C ARG A 200 -14.37 2.81 -5.36
N GLY A 201 -14.59 1.78 -6.17
CA GLY A 201 -14.59 1.85 -7.64
C GLY A 201 -13.24 1.51 -8.26
N GLN A 202 -12.21 2.32 -7.99
CA GLN A 202 -10.86 2.16 -8.55
C GLN A 202 -9.85 1.63 -7.52
N SER A 203 -10.31 0.91 -6.50
CA SER A 203 -9.43 0.38 -5.46
C SER A 203 -9.31 -1.12 -5.63
N ALA A 204 -8.25 -1.50 -6.32
CA ALA A 204 -7.89 -2.87 -6.59
C ALA A 204 -6.37 -3.02 -6.52
N ILE A 205 -5.92 -4.18 -6.07
CA ILE A 205 -4.51 -4.57 -6.17
C ILE A 205 -4.29 -5.08 -7.59
N ASP A 206 -3.28 -4.54 -8.28
CA ASP A 206 -3.08 -4.77 -9.72
C ASP A 206 -2.91 -6.24 -10.06
N LEU A 207 -2.03 -6.92 -9.33
CA LEU A 207 -1.69 -8.33 -9.53
C LEU A 207 -1.55 -9.01 -8.17
N TRP A 208 -1.97 -10.27 -8.08
CA TRP A 208 -1.81 -11.06 -6.86
C TRP A 208 -1.85 -12.54 -7.17
N GLY A 209 -1.33 -13.37 -6.27
CA GLY A 209 -1.41 -14.81 -6.44
C GLY A 209 -1.00 -15.61 -5.23
N ILE A 210 -1.00 -16.93 -5.37
CA ILE A 210 -0.66 -17.87 -4.29
C ILE A 210 0.61 -18.63 -4.68
N GLY A 211 1.56 -18.72 -3.75
CA GLY A 211 2.79 -19.48 -3.92
C GLY A 211 2.52 -20.96 -4.21
N LYS A 212 3.44 -21.66 -4.88
CA LYS A 212 3.30 -23.10 -5.23
C LYS A 212 2.98 -24.03 -4.06
N GLN A 213 3.34 -23.62 -2.83
CA GLN A 213 3.08 -24.38 -1.60
C GLN A 213 1.72 -24.04 -0.95
N GLY A 214 1.00 -23.03 -1.44
CA GLY A 214 -0.28 -22.60 -0.88
C GLY A 214 -0.20 -21.71 0.36
N GLU A 215 0.99 -21.52 0.95
CA GLU A 215 1.16 -20.83 2.24
C GLU A 215 1.40 -19.33 2.13
N THR A 216 1.94 -18.86 1.01
CA THR A 216 2.28 -17.45 0.79
C THR A 216 1.29 -16.79 -0.15
N LEU A 217 0.67 -15.72 0.32
CA LEU A 217 -0.07 -14.78 -0.52
C LEU A 217 0.92 -13.79 -1.12
N HIS A 218 0.86 -13.56 -2.43
CA HIS A 218 1.67 -12.57 -3.13
C HIS A 218 0.80 -11.40 -3.56
N MET A 219 1.26 -10.18 -3.28
CA MET A 219 0.65 -8.92 -3.68
C MET A 219 1.66 -8.16 -4.55
N ILE A 220 1.25 -7.72 -5.72
CA ILE A 220 2.12 -7.06 -6.68
C ILE A 220 1.45 -5.77 -7.15
N GLU A 221 2.04 -4.64 -6.76
CA GLU A 221 1.65 -3.30 -7.22
C GLU A 221 2.46 -2.96 -8.49
N LEU A 222 1.78 -2.61 -9.57
CA LEU A 222 2.38 -2.38 -10.88
C LEU A 222 2.43 -0.88 -11.20
N LYS A 223 3.58 -0.36 -11.66
CA LYS A 223 3.67 1.01 -12.19
C LYS A 223 4.31 1.03 -13.57
N CYS A 224 3.58 1.56 -14.54
CA CYS A 224 4.00 1.63 -15.94
C CYS A 224 4.56 3.02 -16.32
N GLY A 225 5.52 3.02 -17.25
CA GLY A 225 6.11 4.20 -17.84
C GLY A 225 6.85 5.09 -16.83
N ASP A 226 6.69 6.41 -16.98
CA ASP A 226 7.36 7.41 -16.14
C ASP A 226 6.58 7.76 -14.86
N ASN A 227 5.58 6.96 -14.46
CA ASN A 227 4.88 7.16 -13.19
C ASN A 227 5.77 6.77 -11.99
N LYS A 228 6.67 7.69 -11.64
CA LYS A 228 7.65 7.56 -10.54
C LYS A 228 7.16 8.21 -9.25
N GLY A 229 5.85 8.35 -9.07
CA GLY A 229 5.30 8.96 -7.87
C GLY A 229 5.71 8.18 -6.62
N MET A 230 6.18 8.87 -5.57
CA MET A 230 6.49 8.22 -4.29
C MET A 230 5.23 7.64 -3.62
N GLY A 231 4.04 8.08 -4.03
CA GLY A 231 2.75 7.57 -3.54
C GLY A 231 2.55 6.06 -3.68
N VAL A 232 3.28 5.40 -4.60
CA VAL A 232 3.22 3.94 -4.76
C VAL A 232 3.56 3.19 -3.47
N ILE A 233 4.52 3.66 -2.68
CA ILE A 233 4.89 3.00 -1.42
C ILE A 233 3.73 3.11 -0.42
N SER A 234 3.10 4.28 -0.32
CA SER A 234 1.97 4.51 0.59
C SER A 234 0.76 3.64 0.21
N GLU A 235 0.46 3.54 -1.09
CA GLU A 235 -0.59 2.66 -1.61
C GLU A 235 -0.29 1.17 -1.36
N THR A 236 0.94 0.75 -1.66
CA THR A 236 1.40 -0.63 -1.45
C THR A 236 1.30 -1.01 0.03
N LEU A 237 1.77 -0.16 0.94
CA LEU A 237 1.68 -0.42 2.39
C LEU A 237 0.23 -0.44 2.89
N PHE A 238 -0.64 0.40 2.33
CA PHE A 238 -2.06 0.37 2.63
C PHE A 238 -2.74 -0.95 2.21
N TYR A 239 -2.45 -1.43 1.00
CA TYR A 239 -2.98 -2.72 0.52
C TYR A 239 -2.41 -3.90 1.30
N ALA A 240 -1.11 -3.87 1.60
CA ALA A 240 -0.47 -4.87 2.45
C ALA A 240 -1.11 -4.92 3.85
N ALA A 241 -1.44 -3.78 4.44
CA ALA A 241 -2.14 -3.69 5.71
C ALA A 241 -3.52 -4.35 5.66
N ILE A 242 -4.31 -4.08 4.61
CA ILE A 242 -5.62 -4.69 4.44
C ILE A 242 -5.49 -6.21 4.32
N LEU A 243 -4.60 -6.69 3.46
CA LEU A 243 -4.37 -8.13 3.30
C LEU A 243 -3.83 -8.77 4.57
N HIS A 244 -2.97 -8.11 5.32
CA HIS A 244 -2.51 -8.61 6.60
C HIS A 244 -3.66 -8.76 7.59
N ASP A 245 -4.44 -7.70 7.79
CA ASP A 245 -5.53 -7.68 8.77
C ASP A 245 -6.77 -8.49 8.32
N THR A 246 -6.76 -9.04 7.10
CA THR A 246 -7.81 -9.94 6.57
C THR A 246 -7.32 -11.38 6.45
N CYS A 247 -6.17 -11.59 5.84
CA CYS A 247 -5.72 -12.89 5.32
C CYS A 247 -4.59 -13.52 6.13
N ILE A 248 -3.90 -12.76 7.01
CA ILE A 248 -2.73 -13.23 7.76
C ILE A 248 -3.00 -13.25 9.27
N ARG A 249 -3.46 -12.12 9.83
CA ARG A 249 -3.78 -11.97 11.26
C ARG A 249 -4.86 -12.99 11.66
N LYS A 250 -4.71 -13.57 12.86
CA LYS A 250 -5.69 -14.52 13.43
C LYS A 250 -7.05 -13.86 13.65
N ASP A 251 -7.05 -12.75 14.39
CA ASP A 251 -8.25 -11.95 14.64
C ASP A 251 -8.43 -10.96 13.50
N GLU A 252 -9.21 -11.32 12.48
CA GLU A 252 -9.39 -10.46 11.31
C GLU A 252 -10.15 -9.17 11.66
N VAL A 253 -9.73 -8.06 11.05
CA VAL A 253 -10.43 -6.77 11.11
C VAL A 253 -11.50 -6.70 10.04
N PHE A 254 -11.22 -7.29 8.87
CA PHE A 254 -12.13 -7.31 7.73
C PHE A 254 -12.53 -8.74 7.38
N GLN A 255 -13.74 -8.90 6.88
CA GLN A 255 -14.27 -10.18 6.40
C GLN A 255 -14.58 -10.10 4.92
N PHE A 256 -14.46 -11.18 4.17
CA PHE A 256 -14.94 -11.20 2.78
C PHE A 256 -16.47 -11.20 2.75
N GLY A 257 -17.06 -10.12 2.25
CA GLY A 257 -18.50 -10.03 2.11
C GLY A 257 -19.03 -10.88 0.94
N THR A 258 -20.35 -10.85 0.77
CA THR A 258 -21.02 -11.53 -0.34
C THR A 258 -22.00 -10.57 -1.02
N TYR A 259 -22.10 -10.67 -2.35
CA TYR A 259 -23.18 -10.06 -3.10
C TYR A 259 -24.28 -11.11 -3.31
N GLN A 260 -25.54 -10.71 -3.15
CA GLN A 260 -26.69 -11.54 -3.49
C GLN A 260 -26.59 -11.97 -4.97
N ASP A 261 -26.88 -13.24 -5.24
CA ASP A 261 -26.99 -13.82 -6.59
C ASP A 261 -25.75 -13.73 -7.50
N THR A 262 -24.55 -13.61 -6.92
CA THR A 262 -23.31 -13.56 -7.72
C THR A 262 -22.56 -14.90 -7.75
N PRO A 263 -22.09 -15.35 -8.92
CA PRO A 263 -21.27 -16.54 -9.02
C PRO A 263 -19.96 -16.38 -8.25
N LYS A 264 -19.49 -17.47 -7.64
CA LYS A 264 -18.16 -17.51 -7.03
C LYS A 264 -17.11 -17.56 -8.14
N THR A 265 -16.38 -16.46 -8.30
CA THR A 265 -15.23 -16.40 -9.19
C THR A 265 -14.03 -17.16 -8.60
N ARG A 266 -13.11 -17.63 -9.45
CA ARG A 266 -11.91 -18.37 -9.04
C ARG A 266 -11.03 -17.56 -8.11
N ASP A 267 -10.85 -16.29 -8.40
CA ASP A 267 -10.06 -15.34 -7.61
C ASP A 267 -10.68 -15.13 -6.21
N LYS A 268 -12.02 -15.06 -6.10
CA LYS A 268 -12.74 -15.04 -4.81
C LYS A 268 -12.49 -16.31 -4.01
N ILE A 269 -12.62 -17.48 -4.64
CA ILE A 269 -12.40 -18.76 -3.97
C ILE A 269 -10.96 -18.85 -3.45
N ALA A 270 -9.99 -18.44 -4.28
CA ALA A 270 -8.58 -18.46 -3.95
C ALA A 270 -8.24 -17.54 -2.76
N ILE A 271 -8.67 -16.27 -2.77
CA ILE A 271 -8.33 -15.32 -1.70
C ILE A 271 -8.99 -15.68 -0.35
N GLN A 272 -10.17 -16.30 -0.39
CA GLN A 272 -10.85 -16.80 0.81
C GLN A 272 -10.15 -18.00 1.43
N ASN A 273 -9.32 -18.72 0.67
CA ASN A 273 -8.47 -19.82 1.14
C ASN A 273 -9.19 -20.85 2.02
N ASN A 274 -10.42 -21.22 1.65
CA ASN A 274 -11.29 -22.11 2.44
C ASN A 274 -11.50 -21.67 3.91
N GLY A 275 -11.38 -20.37 4.20
CA GLY A 275 -11.48 -19.80 5.54
C GLY A 275 -10.16 -19.82 6.34
N ASN A 276 -9.08 -20.37 5.78
CA ASN A 276 -7.79 -20.43 6.45
C ASN A 276 -6.97 -19.15 6.22
N LYS A 277 -6.14 -18.78 7.19
CA LYS A 277 -5.13 -17.72 7.02
C LYS A 277 -3.95 -18.23 6.20
N PHE A 278 -3.32 -17.35 5.45
CA PHE A 278 -2.02 -17.63 4.84
C PHE A 278 -0.92 -17.50 5.90
N GLY A 279 0.16 -18.25 5.74
CA GLY A 279 1.29 -18.22 6.67
C GLY A 279 2.15 -16.96 6.53
N SER A 280 2.14 -16.34 5.34
CA SER A 280 2.88 -15.10 5.08
C SER A 280 2.29 -14.33 3.90
N LEU A 281 2.64 -13.04 3.83
CA LEU A 281 2.37 -12.17 2.69
C LEU A 281 3.71 -11.74 2.07
N SER A 282 3.85 -11.84 0.76
CA SER A 282 4.98 -11.26 0.02
C SER A 282 4.47 -10.10 -0.82
N VAL A 283 5.03 -8.92 -0.57
CA VAL A 283 4.65 -7.67 -1.19
C VAL A 283 5.73 -7.26 -2.18
N HIS A 284 5.32 -6.95 -3.40
CA HIS A 284 6.19 -6.62 -4.50
C HIS A 284 5.74 -5.31 -5.13
N ILE A 285 6.67 -4.39 -5.33
CA ILE A 285 6.46 -3.29 -6.28
C ILE A 285 7.15 -3.68 -7.58
N LEU A 286 6.44 -3.58 -8.70
CA LEU A 286 6.92 -3.92 -10.03
C LEU A 286 6.81 -2.68 -10.93
N SER A 287 7.94 -2.19 -11.46
CA SER A 287 7.93 -0.99 -12.28
C SER A 287 8.99 -1.00 -13.36
N GLU A 288 8.75 -0.32 -14.49
CA GLU A 288 9.82 -0.10 -15.48
C GLU A 288 10.93 0.80 -14.91
N LYS A 289 10.55 1.77 -14.06
CA LYS A 289 11.48 2.73 -13.47
C LYS A 289 11.00 3.22 -12.11
N TYR A 290 11.88 3.16 -11.12
CA TYR A 290 11.59 3.70 -9.80
C TYR A 290 11.87 5.20 -9.67
N HIS A 291 11.25 5.81 -8.65
CA HIS A 291 11.67 7.12 -8.18
C HIS A 291 13.14 7.05 -7.72
N PRO A 292 14.00 8.01 -8.07
CA PRO A 292 15.44 7.96 -7.73
C PRO A 292 15.76 7.86 -6.23
N LEU A 293 14.83 8.25 -5.35
CA LEU A 293 14.99 8.10 -3.90
C LEU A 293 14.56 6.76 -3.35
N PHE A 294 13.80 5.98 -4.12
CA PHE A 294 13.43 4.63 -3.73
C PHE A 294 14.59 3.73 -4.09
N ASP A 295 15.45 3.46 -3.11
CA ASP A 295 16.65 2.63 -3.25
C ASP A 295 16.63 1.49 -2.22
N ASP A 296 17.73 0.74 -2.13
CA ASP A 296 17.83 -0.40 -1.23
C ASP A 296 17.82 -0.01 0.25
N LYS A 297 18.20 1.24 0.60
CA LYS A 297 18.07 1.74 1.97
C LYS A 297 16.61 1.94 2.34
N VAL A 298 15.81 2.45 1.42
CA VAL A 298 14.36 2.58 1.61
C VAL A 298 13.70 1.21 1.68
N VAL A 299 14.04 0.28 0.77
CA VAL A 299 13.54 -1.10 0.81
C VAL A 299 13.90 -1.78 2.14
N SER A 300 15.13 -1.62 2.62
CA SER A 300 15.58 -2.21 3.89
C SER A 300 14.78 -1.68 5.08
N LEU A 301 14.52 -0.37 5.14
CA LEU A 301 13.73 0.21 6.22
C LEU A 301 12.26 -0.26 6.17
N ILE A 302 11.70 -0.44 4.97
CA ILE A 302 10.35 -1.02 4.81
C ILE A 302 10.33 -2.47 5.33
N LYS A 303 11.29 -3.30 4.92
CA LYS A 303 11.43 -4.70 5.40
C LYS A 303 11.54 -4.76 6.92
N GLU A 304 12.32 -3.87 7.54
CA GLU A 304 12.43 -3.78 8.99
C GLU A 304 11.05 -3.55 9.65
N GLY A 305 10.30 -2.56 9.15
CA GLY A 305 8.97 -2.24 9.67
C GLY A 305 7.92 -3.34 9.47
N LEU A 306 8.09 -4.15 8.43
CA LEU A 306 7.19 -5.26 8.06
C LEU A 306 7.54 -6.60 8.72
N SER A 307 8.75 -6.73 9.28
CA SER A 307 9.30 -7.99 9.80
C SER A 307 8.41 -8.67 10.86
N ASN A 308 7.74 -7.89 11.71
CA ASN A 308 6.86 -8.41 12.77
C ASN A 308 5.47 -8.84 12.28
N PHE A 309 5.17 -8.70 10.99
CA PHE A 309 3.86 -8.97 10.40
C PHE A 309 3.85 -10.23 9.52
N TYR A 310 4.95 -10.99 9.45
CA TYR A 310 5.12 -12.07 8.47
C TYR A 310 4.94 -11.57 7.02
N ILE A 311 5.35 -10.32 6.78
CA ILE A 311 5.30 -9.67 5.48
C ILE A 311 6.72 -9.54 4.94
N ASN A 312 6.99 -10.20 3.82
CA ASN A 312 8.18 -9.97 3.01
C ASN A 312 7.91 -8.81 2.05
N PHE A 313 8.96 -8.05 1.73
CA PHE A 313 8.85 -6.93 0.80
C PHE A 313 10.03 -6.93 -0.17
N ASP A 314 9.78 -6.77 -1.47
CA ASP A 314 10.83 -6.49 -2.44
C ASP A 314 10.33 -5.57 -3.57
N ARG A 315 11.23 -5.34 -4.52
CA ARG A 315 10.92 -4.63 -5.76
C ARG A 315 11.63 -5.28 -6.93
N ALA A 316 11.03 -5.19 -8.11
CA ALA A 316 11.61 -5.72 -9.34
C ALA A 316 11.37 -4.76 -10.51
N THR A 317 12.25 -4.76 -11.50
CA THR A 317 12.02 -4.01 -12.74
C THR A 317 11.56 -4.92 -13.85
N TYR A 318 10.83 -4.38 -14.81
CA TYR A 318 10.46 -5.09 -16.04
C TYR A 318 10.68 -4.22 -17.26
N ASP A 319 10.85 -4.86 -18.40
CA ASP A 319 10.84 -4.24 -19.72
C ASP A 319 9.74 -4.93 -20.54
N TYR A 320 8.68 -4.18 -20.84
CA TYR A 320 7.54 -4.71 -21.59
C TYR A 320 7.89 -4.98 -23.05
N GLU A 321 8.70 -4.10 -23.68
CA GLU A 321 9.11 -4.26 -25.08
C GLU A 321 10.13 -5.40 -25.22
N GLY A 322 11.08 -5.46 -24.29
CA GLY A 322 12.09 -6.52 -24.21
C GLY A 322 11.56 -7.86 -23.67
N LYS A 323 10.34 -7.87 -23.10
CA LYS A 323 9.69 -9.04 -22.47
C LYS A 323 10.56 -9.68 -21.38
N THR A 324 11.14 -8.86 -20.51
CA THR A 324 12.03 -9.30 -19.44
C THR A 324 11.63 -8.72 -18.09
N ILE A 325 12.12 -9.38 -17.03
CA ILE A 325 11.96 -8.95 -15.64
C ILE A 325 13.31 -9.13 -14.92
N TYR A 326 13.65 -8.22 -14.03
CA TYR A 326 14.92 -8.18 -13.30
C TYR A 326 14.64 -8.00 -11.82
N ASN A 327 15.19 -8.88 -10.99
CA ASN A 327 15.11 -8.71 -9.54
C ASN A 327 16.27 -7.81 -9.08
N GLU A 328 15.96 -6.62 -8.58
CA GLU A 328 16.97 -5.67 -8.11
C GLU A 328 17.70 -6.16 -6.84
N THR A 329 17.09 -7.08 -6.09
CA THR A 329 17.60 -7.55 -4.79
C THR A 329 18.64 -8.67 -4.89
N LYS A 330 18.90 -9.22 -6.08
CA LYS A 330 19.86 -10.33 -6.30
C LYS A 330 21.20 -9.91 -6.92
N ASN A 331 21.43 -8.61 -7.13
CA ASN A 331 22.68 -8.08 -7.70
C ASN A 331 23.56 -7.38 -6.64
N LEU A 332 23.75 -8.02 -5.48
CA LEU A 332 24.79 -7.67 -4.50
C LEU A 332 25.69 -8.87 -4.21
#